data_AF-A0A1E3UIB1-F1
#
_entry.id   AF-A0A1E3UIB1-F1
#
_cell.length_a   1.000
_cell.length_b   1.000
_cell.length_c   1.000
_cell.angle_alpha   90.00
_cell.angle_beta   90.00
_cell.angle_gamma   90.00
#
_symmetry.space_group_name_H-M   'P 1'
#
loop_
_entity.id
_entity.type
_entity.pdbx_description
1 polymer ?
#
loop_
_entity_poly.entity_id
_entity_poly.type
_entity_poly.pdbx_seq_one_letter_code
_entity_poly.pdbx_strand_id
1 'polypeptide(L)'
;MEVAGGNMGNYDACAQMLTVENEAGNTVNFLFNPDTFVVDYATLYETMPVTVFYNGNAAAPLIYPPQYVAAVIAPQQEGQMVFVGYFNNLLMSSDQSLKLNLAPTTQVMTTNNQTYMGNPGNHTLVVLYSQTTRSIPAQTTPEKIIVLCGQ
;
A
#
# COMPACT_ATOMS: atom_id res chain seq x y z
N MET A 1 -12.73 -2.80 9.64
CA MET A 1 -11.77 -1.73 10.01
C MET A 1 -12.39 -0.87 11.09
N GLU A 2 -11.68 -0.63 12.17
CA GLU A 2 -12.05 0.34 13.21
C GLU A 2 -10.90 1.34 13.36
N VAL A 3 -11.23 2.64 13.47
CA VAL A 3 -10.24 3.71 13.67
C VAL A 3 -10.37 4.21 15.10
N ALA A 4 -9.43 3.82 15.96
CA ALA A 4 -9.38 4.35 17.31
C ALA A 4 -8.62 5.68 17.28
N GLY A 5 -9.35 6.80 17.40
CA GLY A 5 -8.77 8.09 17.74
C GLY A 5 -8.11 8.00 19.12
N GLY A 6 -6.82 8.31 19.21
CA GLY A 6 -6.07 8.23 20.46
C GLY A 6 -6.62 9.18 21.51
N ASN A 7 -7.51 8.69 22.38
CA ASN A 7 -7.79 9.29 23.69
C ASN A 7 -7.06 8.49 24.77
N MET A 8 -5.80 8.13 24.48
CA MET A 8 -4.86 7.51 25.39
C MET A 8 -3.61 8.39 25.37
N GLY A 9 -3.18 8.85 26.55
CA GLY A 9 -2.31 10.00 26.73
C GLY A 9 -1.08 10.06 25.82
N ASN A 10 -0.78 11.29 25.40
CA ASN A 10 0.52 11.73 24.87
C ASN A 10 0.99 11.16 23.51
N TYR A 11 0.14 10.47 22.74
CA TYR A 11 0.43 10.19 21.33
C TYR A 11 -0.01 11.38 20.46
N ASP A 12 0.90 11.80 19.58
CA ASP A 12 0.68 12.84 18.57
C ASP A 12 -0.58 12.53 17.74
N ALA A 13 -1.46 13.52 17.53
CA ALA A 13 -2.69 13.36 16.74
C ALA A 13 -2.40 12.93 15.28
N CYS A 14 -1.15 13.07 14.85
CA CYS A 14 -0.62 12.56 13.58
C CYS A 14 -0.44 11.03 13.53
N ALA A 15 -0.54 10.33 14.66
CA ALA A 15 -0.47 8.88 14.73
C ALA A 15 -1.75 8.28 15.32
N GLN A 16 -2.29 7.26 14.66
CA GLN A 16 -3.54 6.60 15.06
C GLN A 16 -3.40 5.08 14.97
N MET A 17 -4.20 4.39 15.78
CA MET A 17 -4.28 2.94 15.73
C MET A 17 -5.46 2.51 14.89
N LEU A 18 -5.16 1.65 13.93
CA LEU A 18 -6.08 1.06 12.98
C LEU A 18 -6.22 -0.44 13.28
N THR A 19 -7.42 -0.87 13.63
CA THR A 19 -7.73 -2.29 13.84
C THR A 19 -8.36 -2.87 12.57
N VAL A 20 -7.74 -3.87 11.98
CA VAL A 20 -8.24 -4.58 10.78
C VAL A 20 -8.60 -6.00 11.15
N GLU A 21 -9.82 -6.41 10.81
CA GLU A 21 -10.32 -7.76 10.98
C GLU A 21 -10.51 -8.40 9.60
N ASN A 22 -10.06 -9.64 9.44
CA ASN A 22 -10.30 -10.41 8.22
C ASN A 22 -11.57 -11.27 8.31
N GLU A 23 -11.99 -11.87 7.19
CA GLU A 23 -13.23 -12.69 7.13
C GLU A 23 -13.24 -13.89 8.08
N ALA A 24 -12.07 -14.34 8.55
CA ALA A 24 -11.93 -15.43 9.51
C ALA A 24 -11.95 -14.95 10.98
N GLY A 25 -12.21 -13.66 11.23
CA GLY A 25 -12.26 -13.06 12.57
C GLY A 25 -10.89 -12.80 13.21
N ASN A 26 -9.80 -12.87 12.44
CA ASN A 26 -8.48 -12.53 12.96
C ASN A 26 -8.27 -11.03 12.89
N THR A 27 -7.75 -10.46 13.97
CA THR A 27 -7.51 -9.04 14.11
C THR A 27 -6.02 -8.73 14.07
N VAL A 28 -5.65 -7.65 13.38
CA VAL A 28 -4.30 -7.09 13.37
C VAL A 28 -4.41 -5.58 13.61
N ASN A 29 -3.51 -5.08 14.45
CA ASN A 29 -3.44 -3.66 14.77
C ASN A 29 -2.32 -3.01 13.96
N PHE A 30 -2.63 -1.90 13.31
CA PHE A 30 -1.70 -1.13 12.51
C PHE A 30 -1.54 0.27 13.09
N LEU A 31 -0.29 0.69 13.29
CA LEU A 31 0.04 2.08 13.55
C LEU A 31 0.05 2.82 12.23
N PHE A 32 -0.85 3.79 12.07
CA PHE A 32 -0.91 4.73 10.97
C PHE A 32 -0.24 6.04 11.42
N ASN A 33 0.74 6.53 10.67
CA ASN A 33 1.53 7.73 11.01
C ASN A 33 1.78 8.59 9.74
N PRO A 34 2.50 9.74 9.84
CA PRO A 34 2.78 10.60 8.68
C PRO A 34 3.54 9.93 7.52
N ASP A 35 4.24 8.82 7.78
CA ASP A 35 4.98 8.08 6.75
C ASP A 35 4.10 7.04 6.05
N THR A 36 2.91 6.74 6.57
CA THR A 36 1.96 5.82 5.93
C THR A 36 1.31 6.49 4.72
N PHE A 37 1.44 5.87 3.54
CA PHE A 37 0.76 6.33 2.34
C PHE A 37 -0.65 5.75 2.22
N VAL A 38 -1.67 6.60 2.10
CA VAL A 38 -3.05 6.16 1.81
C VAL A 38 -3.33 6.35 0.32
N VAL A 39 -3.73 5.28 -0.36
CA VAL A 39 -4.06 5.30 -1.79
C VAL A 39 -5.19 6.31 -2.05
N ASP A 40 -5.01 7.10 -3.10
CA ASP A 40 -5.91 8.18 -3.53
C ASP A 40 -6.23 9.24 -2.45
N TYR A 41 -5.40 9.36 -1.40
CA TYR A 41 -5.61 10.28 -0.30
C TYR A 41 -6.99 10.12 0.37
N ALA A 42 -7.53 8.89 0.32
CA ALA A 42 -8.88 8.65 0.80
C ALA A 42 -8.95 8.87 2.32
N THR A 43 -10.00 9.56 2.76
CA THR A 43 -10.32 9.66 4.19
C THR A 43 -10.85 8.31 4.66
N LEU A 44 -10.09 7.64 5.53
CA LEU A 44 -10.45 6.36 6.10
C LEU A 44 -11.57 6.53 7.14
N TYR A 45 -12.49 5.56 7.21
CA TYR A 45 -13.58 5.54 8.19
C TYR A 45 -13.84 4.10 8.67
N GLU A 46 -14.57 3.97 9.78
CA GLU A 46 -14.92 2.66 10.33
C GLU A 46 -15.73 1.83 9.33
N THR A 47 -15.61 0.50 9.40
CA THR A 47 -16.23 -0.48 8.50
C THR A 47 -15.77 -0.42 7.04
N MET A 48 -14.88 0.49 6.67
CA MET A 48 -14.31 0.54 5.31
C MET A 48 -13.48 -0.72 5.02
N PRO A 49 -13.70 -1.42 3.89
CA PRO A 49 -12.84 -2.51 3.48
C PRO A 49 -11.51 -1.95 2.96
N VAL A 50 -10.40 -2.43 3.52
CA VAL A 50 -9.05 -1.97 3.19
C VAL A 50 -8.08 -3.14 3.12
N THR A 51 -7.03 -2.99 2.32
CA THR A 51 -5.83 -3.83 2.38
C THR A 51 -4.70 -2.98 2.95
N VAL A 52 -4.04 -3.47 4.00
CA VAL A 52 -2.90 -2.77 4.63
C VAL A 52 -1.62 -3.53 4.33
N PHE A 53 -0.65 -2.81 3.76
CA PHE A 53 0.69 -3.31 3.47
C PHE A 53 1.66 -2.80 4.53
N TYR A 54 2.57 -3.66 4.98
CA TYR A 54 3.59 -3.35 5.98
C TYR A 54 4.94 -3.92 5.54
N ASN A 55 6.03 -3.40 6.11
CA ASN A 55 7.36 -3.91 5.84
C ASN A 55 7.61 -5.20 6.64
N GLY A 56 7.70 -6.34 5.94
CA GLY A 56 7.96 -7.64 6.56
C GLY A 56 9.34 -7.78 7.22
N ASN A 57 10.28 -6.87 6.94
CA ASN A 57 11.61 -6.83 7.57
C ASN A 57 11.65 -5.92 8.82
N ALA A 58 10.58 -5.18 9.10
CA ALA A 58 10.52 -4.33 10.29
C ALA A 58 10.33 -5.16 11.56
N ALA A 59 11.00 -4.78 12.65
CA ALA A 59 10.81 -5.42 13.93
C ALA A 59 9.38 -5.20 14.45
N ALA A 60 8.73 -6.27 14.90
CA ALA A 60 7.38 -6.24 15.44
C ALA A 60 7.32 -6.88 16.84
N PRO A 61 6.55 -6.34 17.79
CA PRO A 61 6.34 -6.96 19.09
C PRO A 61 5.62 -8.30 18.98
N LEU A 62 6.06 -9.30 19.76
CA LEU A 62 5.42 -10.62 19.84
C LEU A 62 4.25 -10.62 20.84
N ILE A 63 3.21 -9.86 20.53
CA ILE A 63 1.99 -9.74 21.34
C ILE A 63 0.73 -10.01 20.49
N TYR A 64 -0.41 -10.19 21.16
CA TYR A 64 -1.71 -10.41 20.51
C TYR A 64 -2.72 -9.31 20.90
N PRO A 65 -3.46 -8.71 19.94
CA PRO A 65 -3.27 -8.82 18.49
C PRO A 65 -1.89 -8.33 18.03
N PRO A 66 -1.31 -8.90 16.95
CA PRO A 66 -0.05 -8.41 16.39
C PRO A 66 -0.14 -6.93 16.03
N GLN A 67 0.97 -6.21 16.21
CA GLN A 67 1.06 -4.78 15.91
C GLN A 67 2.13 -4.52 14.84
N TYR A 68 1.77 -3.81 13.77
CA TYR A 68 2.68 -3.43 12.69
C TYR A 68 2.56 -1.94 12.38
N VAL A 69 3.59 -1.37 11.75
CA VAL A 69 3.50 -0.02 11.16
C VAL A 69 2.98 -0.17 9.73
N ALA A 70 1.91 0.56 9.40
CA ALA A 70 1.37 0.56 8.05
C ALA A 70 2.31 1.34 7.12
N ALA A 71 2.73 0.71 6.02
CA ALA A 71 3.48 1.37 4.95
C ALA A 71 2.51 1.95 3.91
N VAL A 72 1.53 1.16 3.49
CA VAL A 72 0.50 1.59 2.54
C VAL A 72 -0.88 1.10 2.99
N ILE A 73 -1.88 1.96 2.95
CA ILE A 73 -3.28 1.58 3.15
C ILE A 73 -4.01 1.79 1.83
N ALA A 74 -4.58 0.71 1.31
CA ALA A 74 -5.34 0.71 0.07
C ALA A 74 -6.82 0.40 0.36
N PRO A 75 -7.70 1.40 0.29
CA PRO A 75 -9.13 1.15 0.30
C PRO A 75 -9.54 0.26 -0.86
N GLN A 76 -10.42 -0.70 -0.59
CA GLN A 76 -10.91 -1.59 -1.63
C GLN A 76 -11.85 -0.83 -2.56
N GLN A 77 -11.52 -0.81 -3.85
CA GLN A 77 -12.37 -0.25 -4.91
C GLN A 77 -12.73 -1.35 -5.91
N GLU A 78 -13.97 -1.34 -6.38
CA GLU A 78 -14.44 -2.33 -7.33
C GLU A 78 -13.70 -2.22 -8.68
N GLY A 79 -13.23 -3.34 -9.21
CA GLY A 79 -12.49 -3.38 -10.47
C GLY A 79 -11.06 -2.83 -10.40
N GLN A 80 -10.56 -2.45 -9.22
CA GLN A 80 -9.20 -2.00 -9.01
C GLN A 80 -8.44 -3.00 -8.14
N MET A 81 -7.24 -3.37 -8.58
CA MET A 81 -6.29 -4.15 -7.81
C MET A 81 -5.11 -3.26 -7.43
N VAL A 82 -4.56 -3.54 -6.25
CA VAL A 82 -3.39 -2.84 -5.72
C VAL A 82 -2.28 -3.84 -5.44
N PHE A 83 -1.11 -3.61 -6.01
CA PHE A 83 0.10 -4.36 -5.71
C PHE A 83 1.15 -3.41 -5.13
N VAL A 84 1.73 -3.77 -4.00
CA VAL A 84 2.81 -3.01 -3.37
C VAL A 84 4.05 -3.88 -3.29
N GLY A 85 5.16 -3.42 -3.84
CA GLY A 85 6.41 -4.15 -3.79
C GLY A 85 7.54 -3.49 -4.54
N TYR A 86 8.73 -4.06 -4.40
CA TYR A 86 9.93 -3.60 -5.11
C TYR A 86 9.91 -4.08 -6.56
N PHE A 87 10.20 -3.17 -7.50
CA PHE A 87 10.35 -3.46 -8.92
C PHE A 87 11.77 -3.11 -9.39
N ASN A 88 12.39 -4.01 -10.15
CA ASN A 88 13.72 -3.78 -10.71
C ASN A 88 13.70 -2.83 -11.92
N ASN A 89 14.86 -2.60 -12.54
CA ASN A 89 15.02 -1.81 -13.78
C ASN A 89 14.12 -2.23 -14.95
N LEU A 90 13.70 -3.49 -14.99
CA LEU A 90 12.84 -4.06 -16.04
C LEU A 90 11.36 -4.07 -15.64
N LEU A 91 11.02 -3.38 -14.54
CA LEU A 91 9.69 -3.32 -13.96
C LEU A 91 9.11 -4.71 -13.67
N MET A 92 9.97 -5.61 -13.21
CA MET A 92 9.58 -6.92 -12.69
C MET A 92 9.61 -6.87 -11.17
N SER A 93 8.54 -7.37 -10.54
CA SER A 93 8.42 -7.46 -9.10
C SER A 93 9.49 -8.39 -8.51
N SER A 94 9.91 -8.12 -7.27
CA SER A 94 10.95 -8.90 -6.59
C SER A 94 10.63 -10.39 -6.44
N ASP A 95 9.36 -10.74 -6.32
CA ASP A 95 8.82 -12.10 -6.25
C ASP A 95 8.56 -12.73 -7.63
N GLN A 96 8.85 -12.00 -8.72
CA GLN A 96 8.61 -12.42 -10.10
C GLN A 96 7.14 -12.81 -10.39
N SER A 97 6.19 -12.28 -9.62
CA SER A 97 4.76 -12.53 -9.84
C SER A 97 4.15 -11.58 -10.87
N LEU A 98 4.67 -10.36 -10.98
CA LEU A 98 4.10 -9.28 -11.78
C LEU A 98 5.17 -8.52 -12.56
N LYS A 99 4.90 -8.26 -13.84
CA LYS A 99 5.69 -7.38 -14.70
C LYS A 99 4.82 -6.25 -15.24
N LEU A 100 5.33 -5.02 -15.17
CA LEU A 100 4.62 -3.83 -15.63
C LEU A 100 5.03 -3.47 -17.05
N ASN A 101 4.04 -3.12 -17.88
CA ASN A 101 4.23 -2.55 -19.19
C ASN A 101 3.71 -1.10 -19.16
N LEU A 102 4.59 -0.12 -19.23
CA LEU A 102 4.18 1.29 -19.18
C LEU A 102 3.53 1.69 -20.51
N ALA A 103 2.35 2.28 -20.43
CA ALA A 103 1.70 2.93 -21.57
C ALA A 103 1.78 4.46 -21.42
N PRO A 104 1.60 5.23 -22.51
CA PRO A 104 1.51 6.70 -22.43
C PRO A 104 0.39 7.21 -21.50
N THR A 105 -0.60 6.37 -21.23
CA THR A 105 -1.73 6.67 -20.32
C THR A 105 -1.43 6.35 -18.86
N THR A 106 -0.35 5.61 -18.56
CA THR A 106 0.03 5.25 -17.20
C THR A 106 0.49 6.51 -16.46
N GLN A 107 -0.18 6.84 -15.36
CA GLN A 107 0.20 7.95 -14.51
C GLN A 107 1.28 7.51 -13.52
N VAL A 108 2.44 8.16 -13.54
CA VAL A 108 3.51 7.90 -12.56
C VAL A 108 3.62 9.11 -11.63
N MET A 109 3.35 8.87 -10.35
CA MET A 109 3.21 9.89 -9.32
C MET A 109 4.12 9.58 -8.13
N THR A 110 4.35 10.59 -7.32
CA THR A 110 4.98 10.50 -6.00
C THR A 110 3.92 10.42 -4.92
N THR A 111 4.30 10.08 -3.69
CA THR A 111 3.36 9.96 -2.55
C THR A 111 2.62 11.26 -2.22
N ASN A 112 3.16 12.42 -2.59
CA ASN A 112 2.52 13.74 -2.43
C ASN A 112 1.83 14.25 -3.72
N ASN A 113 1.43 13.34 -4.60
CA ASN A 113 0.63 13.59 -5.80
C ASN A 113 1.34 14.46 -6.86
N GLN A 114 2.67 14.55 -6.83
CA GLN A 114 3.43 15.22 -7.88
C GLN A 114 3.80 14.24 -8.99
N THR A 115 3.80 14.71 -10.23
CA THR A 115 4.28 13.93 -11.38
C THR A 115 5.71 13.48 -11.15
N TYR A 116 5.94 12.17 -11.27
CA TYR A 116 7.28 11.61 -11.21
C TYR A 116 7.94 11.68 -12.58
N MET A 117 9.08 12.36 -12.67
CA MET A 117 9.76 12.65 -13.94
C MET A 117 10.82 11.61 -14.34
N GLY A 118 11.04 10.59 -13.51
CA GLY A 118 12.05 9.56 -13.72
C GLY A 118 11.50 8.21 -14.21
N ASN A 119 12.39 7.22 -14.33
CA ASN A 119 11.99 5.83 -14.51
C ASN A 119 11.56 5.24 -13.15
N PRO A 120 10.34 4.69 -12.99
CA PRO A 120 9.89 4.11 -11.73
C PRO A 120 10.62 2.82 -11.33
N GLY A 121 11.43 2.21 -12.19
CA GLY A 121 12.23 1.03 -11.87
C GLY A 121 13.25 1.28 -10.74
N ASN A 122 13.67 0.19 -10.09
CA ASN A 122 14.50 0.16 -8.88
C ASN A 122 13.89 0.85 -7.65
N HIS A 123 12.57 0.91 -7.56
CA HIS A 123 11.87 1.49 -6.42
C HIS A 123 10.80 0.54 -5.90
N THR A 124 10.37 0.78 -4.67
CA THR A 124 9.12 0.22 -4.16
C THR A 124 7.97 1.02 -4.74
N LEU A 125 7.04 0.34 -5.39
CA LEU A 125 5.92 0.93 -6.10
C LEU A 125 4.60 0.48 -5.50
N VAL A 126 3.63 1.39 -5.47
CA VAL A 126 2.20 1.08 -5.36
C VAL A 126 1.63 1.11 -6.76
N VAL A 127 1.16 -0.04 -7.24
CA VAL A 127 0.67 -0.23 -8.60
C VAL A 127 -0.84 -0.43 -8.55
N LEU A 128 -1.57 0.44 -9.23
CA LEU A 128 -3.01 0.37 -9.41
C LEU A 128 -3.27 -0.13 -10.83
N TYR A 129 -3.97 -1.26 -10.94
CA TYR A 129 -4.29 -1.90 -12.20
C TYR A 129 -5.68 -2.55 -12.14
N SER A 130 -6.42 -2.56 -13.25
CA SER A 130 -7.72 -3.23 -13.34
C SER A 130 -7.64 -4.64 -13.93
N GLN A 131 -6.63 -4.92 -14.75
CA GLN A 131 -6.50 -6.21 -15.46
C GLN A 131 -5.05 -6.69 -15.56
N THR A 132 -4.87 -8.01 -15.60
CA THR A 132 -3.59 -8.69 -15.80
C THR A 132 -3.73 -9.82 -16.82
N THR A 133 -2.62 -10.16 -17.48
CA THR A 133 -2.55 -11.37 -18.32
C THR A 133 -2.43 -12.62 -17.45
N ARG A 134 -2.82 -13.78 -18.01
CA ARG A 134 -2.65 -15.10 -17.36
C ARG A 134 -1.30 -15.75 -17.63
N SER A 135 -0.26 -14.96 -17.93
CA SER A 135 1.10 -15.46 -18.16
C SER A 135 1.89 -15.59 -16.86
N ILE A 136 3.06 -16.24 -16.89
CA ILE A 136 3.98 -16.34 -15.75
C ILE A 136 5.32 -15.70 -16.20
N PRO A 137 5.72 -14.54 -15.66
CA PRO A 137 4.99 -13.69 -14.71
C PRO A 137 3.71 -13.09 -15.32
N ALA A 138 2.74 -12.74 -14.48
CA ALA A 138 1.58 -11.98 -14.95
C ALA A 138 2.06 -10.60 -15.44
N GLN A 139 1.39 -10.08 -16.47
CA GLN A 139 1.74 -8.78 -17.04
C GLN A 139 0.54 -7.84 -16.98
N THR A 140 0.78 -6.58 -16.63
CA THR A 140 -0.26 -5.55 -16.61
C THR A 140 0.23 -4.22 -17.18
N THR A 141 -0.70 -3.46 -17.72
CA THR A 141 -0.52 -2.04 -18.04
C THR A 141 -1.24 -1.24 -16.95
N PRO A 142 -0.52 -0.70 -15.96
CA PRO A 142 -1.16 -0.06 -14.82
C PRO A 142 -1.78 1.28 -15.21
N GLU A 143 -2.89 1.65 -14.56
CA GLU A 143 -3.48 2.98 -14.72
C GLU A 143 -2.68 4.02 -13.93
N LYS A 144 -2.21 3.67 -12.72
CA LYS A 144 -1.43 4.56 -11.86
C LYS A 144 -0.32 3.81 -11.12
N ILE A 145 0.84 4.43 -11.04
CA ILE A 145 2.00 3.98 -10.26
C ILE A 145 2.35 5.10 -9.28
N ILE A 146 2.47 4.78 -8.00
CA ILE A 146 3.01 5.68 -6.99
C ILE A 146 4.38 5.17 -6.56
N VAL A 147 5.39 6.01 -6.71
CA VAL A 147 6.77 5.72 -6.29
C VAL A 147 6.93 6.06 -4.82
N LEU A 148 7.26 5.08 -3.99
CA LEU A 148 7.60 5.28 -2.59
C LEU A 148 9.07 5.73 -2.49
N CYS A 149 9.31 7.03 -2.65
CA CYS A 149 10.65 7.62 -2.58
C CYS A 149 11.16 7.69 -1.13
N GLY A 150 12.40 7.26 -0.89
CA GLY A 150 13.07 7.44 0.41
C GLY A 150 12.65 6.44 1.50
N GLN A 151 12.17 5.26 1.11
CA GLN A 151 11.83 4.13 1.98
C GLN A 151 12.76 2.94 1.70
#